data_AF-A0A6G1LMF3-F1
#
_entry.id   AF-A0A6G1LMF3-F1
#
_cell.length_a   1.000
_cell.length_b   1.000
_cell.length_c   1.000
_cell.angle_alpha   90.00
_cell.angle_beta   90.00
_cell.angle_gamma   90.00
#
_symmetry.space_group_name_H-M   'P 1'
#
loop_
_entity.id
_entity.type
_entity.pdbx_description
1 polymer ?
#
loop_
_entity_poly.entity_id
_entity_poly.type
_entity_poly.pdbx_seq_one_letter_code
_entity_poly.pdbx_strand_id
1 'polypeptide(L)'
;MAHEMFRPPIHRGMRVLDRSNFSKILPLTAARVFDNKDISRIRSQLEKSKDVLQQDRLANVHPDPDPELARKGRRCILLRPELANASPTEHHVNGDATSIPWPHSPTVTELVEEELISVIPYDLKLDYDYWTYHDVMSSILPEDDQGEIPSGYNGVGHVAHLNLRDEYLKYKHLIAEILLDKNKGMKTVINKIDDVGEADEFRTFKYEVLAGPDDMNVTVSEEDCTFKFDYSKVYWNSKLNTEHRRLVNMFEPGSVVCDVMAGIGPFAVPAGKKGVFVWANDLNPDSYTSLEDAIKRNKVSDYVRPSNEDGRTFIRTATAKLVKTAHNVHITTKPSKKDPSAKPQLVRTITQPKTFNHFVMNLPATAITFLPSFIGLYTPTIRQTLPPNYPLPILHTYCFSTKSDDNVLESQKICDVISKLLDCEMKPGDIEDGGVAIHDVRDVAPKKRMFCASFRLPRCVAEREVEGWRAEIAAWAPGALMRAVGADD
;
A
#
# COMPACT_ATOMS: atom_id res chain seq x y z
N MET A 1 -28.14 5.45 29.44
CA MET A 1 -27.45 5.36 30.75
C MET A 1 -26.04 4.79 30.58
N ALA A 2 -25.81 3.46 30.51
CA ALA A 2 -24.44 2.92 30.40
C ALA A 2 -23.70 3.32 29.11
N HIS A 3 -24.40 3.37 27.97
CA HIS A 3 -23.80 3.75 26.68
C HIS A 3 -23.35 5.23 26.60
N GLU A 4 -23.94 6.13 27.40
CA GLU A 4 -23.51 7.54 27.48
C GLU A 4 -22.33 7.72 28.44
N MET A 5 -22.20 6.82 29.42
CA MET A 5 -21.12 6.84 30.42
C MET A 5 -19.75 6.69 29.75
N PHE A 6 -19.64 5.85 28.73
CA PHE A 6 -18.42 5.60 27.96
C PHE A 6 -18.32 6.45 26.68
N ARG A 7 -18.77 7.71 26.74
CA ARG A 7 -18.49 8.72 25.71
C ARG A 7 -17.43 9.73 26.17
N PRO A 8 -16.57 10.21 25.26
CA PRO A 8 -15.58 11.24 25.59
C PRO A 8 -16.27 12.54 26.03
N PRO A 9 -15.58 13.39 26.80
CA PRO A 9 -16.02 14.76 27.04
C PRO A 9 -16.27 15.52 25.73
N ILE A 10 -17.36 16.28 25.67
CA ILE A 10 -17.77 17.03 24.47
C ILE A 10 -17.04 18.38 24.43
N HIS A 11 -16.36 18.67 23.33
CA HIS A 11 -15.57 19.90 23.14
C HIS A 11 -15.82 20.50 21.75
N ARG A 12 -17.08 20.85 21.49
CA ARG A 12 -17.52 21.39 20.20
C ARG A 12 -16.74 22.65 19.82
N GLY A 13 -16.26 22.70 18.58
CA GLY A 13 -15.58 23.87 18.04
C GLY A 13 -14.10 24.01 18.41
N MET A 14 -13.50 22.98 19.03
CA MET A 14 -12.05 22.91 19.23
C MET A 14 -11.32 23.07 17.87
N ARG A 15 -10.38 24.01 17.82
CA ARG A 15 -9.57 24.34 16.63
C ARG A 15 -8.14 23.80 16.70
N VAL A 16 -7.63 23.64 17.92
CA VAL A 16 -6.30 23.12 18.22
C VAL A 16 -6.49 21.94 19.16
N LEU A 17 -5.85 20.80 18.86
CA LEU A 17 -6.03 19.59 19.65
C LEU A 17 -5.40 19.76 21.04
N ASP A 18 -6.24 19.74 22.07
CA ASP A 18 -5.80 19.59 23.45
C ASP A 18 -6.22 18.21 23.96
N ARG A 19 -5.23 17.32 24.09
CA ARG A 19 -5.43 15.92 24.52
C ARG A 19 -5.93 15.82 25.96
N SER A 20 -5.62 16.79 26.81
CA SER A 20 -6.00 16.78 28.23
C SER A 20 -7.51 16.91 28.44
N ASN A 21 -8.20 17.56 27.48
CA ASN A 21 -9.65 17.70 27.45
C ASN A 21 -10.39 16.37 27.26
N PHE A 22 -9.70 15.30 26.85
CA PHE A 22 -10.27 13.96 26.68
C PHE A 22 -10.06 13.06 27.89
N SER A 23 -9.78 13.64 29.07
CA SER A 23 -9.73 12.90 30.33
C SER A 23 -11.12 12.83 30.98
N LYS A 24 -11.56 11.63 31.34
CA LYS A 24 -12.81 11.37 32.06
C LYS A 24 -12.57 10.37 33.19
N ILE A 25 -13.08 10.68 34.38
CA ILE A 25 -13.08 9.76 35.51
C ILE A 25 -14.49 9.19 35.63
N LEU A 26 -14.59 7.86 35.61
CA LEU A 26 -15.83 7.14 35.81
C LEU A 26 -15.82 6.49 37.20
N PRO A 27 -16.66 6.94 38.14
CA PRO A 27 -16.81 6.25 39.41
C PRO A 27 -17.50 4.91 39.16
N LEU A 28 -16.82 3.84 39.51
CA LEU A 28 -17.27 2.45 39.38
C LEU A 28 -17.06 1.70 40.69
N THR A 29 -17.40 0.42 40.67
CA THR A 29 -16.99 -0.53 41.71
C THR A 29 -16.10 -1.61 41.11
N ALA A 30 -15.24 -2.18 41.96
CA ALA A 30 -14.37 -3.28 41.59
C ALA A 30 -14.43 -4.38 42.65
N ALA A 31 -14.33 -5.63 42.22
CA ALA A 31 -14.07 -6.77 43.08
C ALA A 31 -12.55 -6.87 43.32
N ARG A 32 -12.08 -6.42 44.48
CA ARG A 32 -10.71 -6.65 44.96
C ARG A 32 -10.55 -8.13 45.25
N VAL A 33 -9.52 -8.75 44.69
CA VAL A 33 -9.24 -10.18 44.87
C VAL A 33 -8.17 -10.38 45.94
N PHE A 34 -8.46 -11.18 46.97
CA PHE A 34 -7.54 -11.36 48.11
C PHE A 34 -6.36 -12.29 47.84
N ASP A 35 -6.46 -13.25 46.92
CA ASP A 35 -5.34 -14.04 46.39
C ASP A 35 -5.29 -13.96 44.87
N ASN A 36 -4.15 -13.54 44.32
CA ASN A 36 -3.96 -13.41 42.88
C ASN A 36 -4.15 -14.74 42.13
N LYS A 37 -4.00 -15.89 42.79
CA LYS A 37 -4.26 -17.22 42.20
C LYS A 37 -5.72 -17.40 41.80
N ASP A 38 -6.65 -16.74 42.51
CA ASP A 38 -8.09 -16.87 42.26
C ASP A 38 -8.61 -15.93 41.17
N ILE A 39 -7.82 -14.94 40.72
CA ILE A 39 -8.26 -13.92 39.75
C ILE A 39 -8.87 -14.57 38.51
N SER A 40 -8.24 -15.60 37.94
CA SER A 40 -8.77 -16.24 36.73
C SER A 40 -10.11 -16.94 36.97
N ARG A 41 -10.25 -17.63 38.12
CA ARG A 41 -11.48 -18.33 38.50
C ARG A 41 -12.61 -17.34 38.74
N ILE A 42 -12.35 -16.32 39.57
CA ILE A 42 -13.31 -15.27 39.94
C ILE A 42 -13.74 -14.49 38.70
N ARG A 43 -12.80 -14.07 37.84
CA ARG A 43 -13.12 -13.37 36.59
C ARG A 43 -14.06 -14.20 35.73
N SER A 44 -13.78 -15.49 35.54
CA SER A 44 -14.65 -16.37 34.75
C SER A 44 -16.04 -16.57 35.35
N GLN A 45 -16.17 -16.56 36.68
CA GLN A 45 -17.50 -16.61 37.33
C GLN A 45 -18.26 -15.30 37.10
N LEU A 46 -17.63 -14.15 37.34
CA LEU A 46 -18.21 -12.83 37.13
C LEU A 46 -18.55 -12.54 35.65
N GLU A 47 -17.77 -13.09 34.71
CA GLU A 47 -18.06 -13.01 33.27
C GLU A 47 -19.32 -13.81 32.92
N LYS A 48 -19.49 -15.02 33.50
CA LYS A 48 -20.67 -15.86 33.29
C LYS A 48 -21.94 -15.24 33.88
N SER A 49 -21.83 -14.61 35.04
CA SER A 49 -22.93 -13.90 35.70
C SER A 49 -23.21 -12.52 35.09
N LYS A 50 -22.38 -12.07 34.14
CA LYS A 50 -22.43 -10.76 33.47
C LYS A 50 -22.28 -9.57 34.43
N ASP A 51 -21.48 -9.75 35.48
CA ASP A 51 -21.19 -8.70 36.47
C ASP A 51 -19.91 -7.93 36.17
N VAL A 52 -19.00 -8.47 35.35
CA VAL A 52 -17.81 -7.74 34.89
C VAL A 52 -18.21 -6.60 33.97
N LEU A 53 -17.54 -5.46 34.09
CA LEU A 53 -17.59 -4.39 33.10
C LEU A 53 -17.03 -4.89 31.77
N GLN A 54 -17.90 -5.13 30.79
CA GLN A 54 -17.50 -5.45 29.43
C GLN A 54 -17.48 -4.17 28.61
N GLN A 55 -16.28 -3.70 28.29
CA GLN A 55 -16.10 -2.51 27.46
C GLN A 55 -14.94 -2.71 26.49
N ASP A 56 -15.16 -2.32 25.23
CA ASP A 56 -14.16 -2.44 24.18
C ASP A 56 -12.88 -1.66 24.54
N ARG A 57 -11.74 -2.27 24.19
CA ARG A 57 -10.39 -1.72 24.40
C ARG A 57 -10.03 -1.47 25.88
N LEU A 58 -10.83 -1.97 26.83
CA LEU A 58 -10.56 -1.95 28.25
C LEU A 58 -10.29 -3.36 28.77
N ALA A 59 -9.30 -3.51 29.65
CA ALA A 59 -9.05 -4.79 30.30
C ALA A 59 -10.07 -5.03 31.43
N ASN A 60 -10.38 -6.29 31.74
CA ASN A 60 -11.28 -6.60 32.87
C ASN A 60 -10.55 -6.59 34.22
N VAL A 61 -9.22 -6.74 34.22
CA VAL A 61 -8.39 -6.87 35.43
C VAL A 61 -7.45 -5.68 35.53
N HIS A 62 -7.53 -4.98 36.65
CA HIS A 62 -6.79 -3.75 36.91
C HIS A 62 -5.91 -3.90 38.16
N PRO A 63 -4.84 -3.09 38.30
CA PRO A 63 -4.18 -2.90 39.59
C PRO A 63 -5.20 -2.49 40.66
N ASP A 64 -4.99 -2.92 41.89
CA ASP A 64 -5.80 -2.46 43.02
C ASP A 64 -5.76 -0.91 43.14
N PRO A 65 -6.87 -0.22 43.45
CA PRO A 65 -6.84 1.24 43.59
C PRO A 65 -6.04 1.73 44.82
N ASP A 66 -5.77 0.86 45.80
CA ASP A 66 -4.84 1.16 46.89
C ASP A 66 -3.38 1.07 46.38
N PRO A 67 -2.60 2.18 46.42
CA PRO A 67 -1.23 2.20 45.90
C PRO A 67 -0.29 1.18 46.55
N GLU A 68 -0.46 0.88 47.83
CA GLU A 68 0.39 -0.08 48.55
C GLU A 68 0.08 -1.52 48.13
N LEU A 69 -1.21 -1.84 47.92
CA LEU A 69 -1.63 -3.14 47.41
C LEU A 69 -1.26 -3.31 45.93
N ALA A 70 -1.40 -2.26 45.12
CA ALA A 70 -0.99 -2.25 43.72
C ALA A 70 0.51 -2.52 43.57
N ARG A 71 1.34 -1.88 44.41
CA ARG A 71 2.80 -2.09 44.45
C ARG A 71 3.18 -3.52 44.83
N LYS A 72 2.36 -4.18 45.66
CA LYS A 72 2.48 -5.61 45.98
C LYS A 72 1.90 -6.53 44.88
N GLY A 73 1.43 -5.96 43.77
CA GLY A 73 0.90 -6.70 42.63
C GLY A 73 -0.55 -7.16 42.80
N ARG A 74 -1.30 -6.65 43.78
CA ARG A 74 -2.72 -6.96 43.96
C ARG A 74 -3.55 -6.40 42.81
N ARG A 75 -4.66 -7.07 42.51
CA ARG A 75 -5.53 -6.77 41.38
C ARG A 75 -6.98 -6.73 41.81
N CYS A 76 -7.78 -6.03 41.02
CA CYS A 76 -9.23 -6.01 41.12
C CYS A 76 -9.86 -6.24 39.74
N ILE A 77 -11.13 -6.64 39.73
CA ILE A 77 -11.94 -6.84 38.53
C ILE A 77 -13.02 -5.77 38.51
N LEU A 78 -13.11 -4.99 37.43
CA LEU A 78 -14.11 -3.92 37.33
C LEU A 78 -15.50 -4.52 37.15
N LEU A 79 -16.47 -3.99 37.88
CA LEU A 79 -17.86 -4.42 37.85
C LEU A 79 -18.71 -3.46 37.02
N ARG A 80 -19.80 -3.97 36.42
CA ARG A 80 -20.69 -3.15 35.59
C ARG A 80 -21.37 -2.03 36.39
N PRO A 81 -21.64 -0.86 35.80
CA PRO A 81 -22.15 0.31 36.54
C PRO A 81 -23.57 0.14 37.10
N GLU A 82 -24.39 -0.76 36.54
CA GLU A 82 -25.76 -1.01 37.02
C GLU A 82 -25.78 -1.59 38.44
N LEU A 83 -24.68 -2.21 38.88
CA LEU A 83 -24.51 -2.63 40.26
C LEU A 83 -24.38 -1.43 41.22
N ALA A 84 -24.16 -0.21 40.72
CA ALA A 84 -24.03 1.00 41.51
C ALA A 84 -25.31 1.85 41.65
N ASN A 85 -26.37 1.60 40.86
CA ASN A 85 -27.54 2.46 40.75
C ASN A 85 -28.87 1.83 41.23
N ALA A 86 -28.85 0.71 41.94
CA ALA A 86 -30.06 0.17 42.54
C ALA A 86 -30.40 0.93 43.83
N SER A 87 -31.50 1.68 43.81
CA SER A 87 -31.95 2.52 44.93
C SER A 87 -32.08 1.71 46.23
N PRO A 88 -31.67 2.26 47.39
CA PRO A 88 -31.94 1.64 48.68
C PRO A 88 -33.43 1.80 48.98
N THR A 89 -34.18 0.70 49.01
CA THR A 89 -35.48 0.69 49.68
C THR A 89 -35.23 0.87 51.17
N GLU A 90 -35.75 1.96 51.72
CA GLU A 90 -35.69 2.35 53.12
C GLU A 90 -36.10 1.21 54.05
N HIS A 91 -35.21 0.77 54.94
CA HIS A 91 -35.57 0.33 56.29
C HIS A 91 -34.36 0.52 57.24
N HIS A 92 -34.52 1.41 58.22
CA HIS A 92 -33.67 1.48 59.43
C HIS A 92 -33.83 0.19 60.24
N VAL A 93 -32.87 -0.28 61.05
CA VAL A 93 -32.50 0.27 62.36
C VAL A 93 -31.26 -0.47 62.93
N ASN A 94 -30.34 0.32 63.51
CA ASN A 94 -29.30 0.02 64.52
C ASN A 94 -28.02 -0.79 64.17
N GLY A 95 -26.90 -0.05 64.09
CA GLY A 95 -25.79 -0.25 65.03
C GLY A 95 -24.68 -1.25 64.67
N ASP A 96 -23.88 -0.97 63.64
CA ASP A 96 -22.42 -1.02 63.69
C ASP A 96 -21.83 -0.40 62.40
N ALA A 97 -20.64 0.19 62.47
CA ALA A 97 -20.02 0.87 61.35
C ALA A 97 -19.32 -0.11 60.37
N THR A 98 -20.03 -1.08 59.81
CA THR A 98 -19.58 -1.90 58.67
C THR A 98 -20.79 -2.54 57.96
N SER A 99 -20.88 -2.35 56.64
CA SER A 99 -21.85 -2.95 55.70
C SER A 99 -23.29 -2.38 55.70
N ILE A 100 -23.60 -1.63 54.63
CA ILE A 100 -24.98 -1.41 54.17
C ILE A 100 -25.23 -2.48 53.08
N PRO A 101 -26.35 -3.24 53.10
CA PRO A 101 -26.63 -4.26 52.10
C PRO A 101 -26.90 -3.61 50.74
N TRP A 102 -25.92 -3.72 49.85
CA TRP A 102 -26.01 -3.35 48.45
C TRP A 102 -26.54 -4.55 47.66
N PRO A 103 -27.38 -4.40 46.63
CA PRO A 103 -27.81 -5.54 45.83
C PRO A 103 -26.66 -5.98 44.93
N HIS A 104 -25.80 -6.82 45.49
CA HIS A 104 -24.87 -7.65 44.74
C HIS A 104 -25.67 -8.69 43.94
N SER A 105 -25.16 -9.07 42.77
CA SER A 105 -25.68 -10.27 42.11
C SER A 105 -25.44 -11.48 43.03
N PRO A 106 -26.21 -12.57 42.88
CA PRO A 106 -26.00 -13.78 43.69
C PRO A 106 -24.54 -14.27 43.65
N THR A 107 -23.89 -14.16 42.49
CA THR A 107 -22.48 -14.54 42.30
C THR A 107 -21.53 -13.62 43.05
N VAL A 108 -21.75 -12.30 43.05
CA VAL A 108 -20.91 -11.36 43.81
C VAL A 108 -21.11 -11.58 45.32
N THR A 109 -22.33 -11.83 45.78
CA THR A 109 -22.63 -12.14 47.18
C THR A 109 -21.88 -13.40 47.65
N GLU A 110 -22.01 -14.49 46.89
CA GLU A 110 -21.33 -15.78 47.19
C GLU A 110 -19.81 -15.60 47.28
N LEU A 111 -19.20 -14.87 46.32
CA LEU A 111 -17.77 -14.59 46.33
C LEU A 111 -17.29 -13.74 47.52
N VAL A 112 -18.15 -12.86 48.04
CA VAL A 112 -17.87 -12.07 49.25
C VAL A 112 -18.02 -12.93 50.51
N GLU A 113 -19.06 -13.76 50.59
CA GLU A 113 -19.29 -14.69 51.70
C GLU A 113 -18.20 -15.77 51.81
N GLU A 114 -17.65 -16.21 50.68
CA GLU A 114 -16.48 -17.12 50.62
C GLU A 114 -15.14 -16.43 50.97
N GLU A 115 -15.15 -15.14 51.32
CA GLU A 115 -13.95 -14.33 51.59
C GLU A 115 -12.93 -14.35 50.44
N LEU A 116 -13.40 -14.43 49.20
CA LEU A 116 -12.54 -14.42 48.01
C LEU A 116 -12.34 -13.02 47.43
N ILE A 117 -13.36 -12.17 47.58
CA ILE A 117 -13.33 -10.78 47.14
C ILE A 117 -13.88 -9.81 48.19
N SER A 118 -13.56 -8.53 48.01
CA SER A 118 -14.33 -7.42 48.58
C SER A 118 -14.73 -6.45 47.48
N VAL A 119 -15.91 -5.84 47.59
CA VAL A 119 -16.35 -4.81 46.66
C VAL A 119 -15.90 -3.45 47.15
N ILE A 120 -15.19 -2.70 46.32
CA ILE A 120 -14.62 -1.40 46.66
C ILE A 120 -14.96 -0.34 45.59
N PRO A 121 -14.99 0.95 45.96
CA PRO A 121 -15.01 2.04 44.98
C PRO A 121 -13.78 2.00 44.07
N TYR A 122 -13.96 2.34 42.80
CA TYR A 122 -12.88 2.39 41.81
C TYR A 122 -13.10 3.54 40.84
N ASP A 123 -12.14 4.46 40.75
CA ASP A 123 -12.16 5.56 39.80
C ASP A 123 -11.45 5.15 38.50
N LEU A 124 -12.23 4.77 37.49
CA LEU A 124 -11.69 4.43 36.18
C LEU A 124 -11.35 5.71 35.42
N LYS A 125 -10.05 5.96 35.28
CA LYS A 125 -9.53 7.05 34.45
C LYS A 125 -9.43 6.60 32.99
N LEU A 126 -10.22 7.24 32.13
CA LEU A 126 -10.14 7.15 30.67
C LEU A 126 -9.49 8.41 30.14
N ASP A 127 -8.43 8.29 29.36
CA ASP A 127 -7.70 9.42 28.78
C ASP A 127 -7.80 9.42 27.25
N TYR A 128 -7.07 10.34 26.62
CA TYR A 128 -7.04 10.47 25.17
C TYR A 128 -6.76 9.14 24.45
N ASP A 129 -5.83 8.32 24.94
CA ASP A 129 -5.39 7.09 24.27
C ASP A 129 -6.48 6.02 24.25
N TYR A 130 -7.35 6.02 25.27
CA TYR A 130 -8.53 5.15 25.31
C TYR A 130 -9.50 5.44 24.16
N TRP A 131 -9.78 6.71 23.85
CA TRP A 131 -10.77 7.08 22.84
C TRP A 131 -10.34 6.71 21.42
N THR A 132 -11.28 6.24 20.60
CA THR A 132 -11.02 5.98 19.18
C THR A 132 -10.92 7.30 18.40
N TYR A 133 -10.43 7.23 17.16
CA TYR A 133 -10.49 8.36 16.22
C TYR A 133 -11.92 8.93 16.11
N HIS A 134 -12.90 8.04 15.92
CA HIS A 134 -14.29 8.44 15.77
C HIS A 134 -14.85 9.09 17.04
N ASP A 135 -14.52 8.58 18.23
CA ASP A 135 -14.95 9.17 19.50
C ASP A 135 -14.42 10.62 19.65
N VAL A 136 -13.14 10.83 19.39
CA VAL A 136 -12.52 12.17 19.47
C VAL A 136 -13.12 13.11 18.42
N MET A 137 -13.25 12.68 17.17
CA MET A 137 -13.81 13.52 16.11
C MET A 137 -15.28 13.89 16.38
N SER A 138 -16.09 12.91 16.78
CA SER A 138 -17.51 13.09 17.09
C SER A 138 -17.76 13.87 18.37
N SER A 139 -16.75 14.19 19.18
CA SER A 139 -16.85 15.10 20.34
C SER A 139 -16.34 16.52 20.06
N ILE A 140 -15.58 16.71 18.98
CA ILE A 140 -15.06 18.02 18.56
C ILE A 140 -15.92 18.67 17.46
N LEU A 141 -16.31 17.91 16.44
CA LEU A 141 -17.02 18.46 15.28
C LEU A 141 -18.42 18.97 15.68
N PRO A 142 -18.90 20.08 15.11
CA PRO A 142 -20.32 20.47 15.21
C PRO A 142 -21.24 19.33 14.82
N GLU A 143 -22.45 19.26 15.39
CA GLU A 143 -23.40 18.18 15.11
C GLU A 143 -23.79 18.12 13.62
N ASP A 144 -23.95 19.27 12.99
CA ASP A 144 -24.23 19.38 11.55
C ASP A 144 -23.07 18.87 10.67
N ASP A 145 -21.84 18.91 11.19
CA ASP A 145 -20.62 18.46 10.50
C ASP A 145 -20.25 16.99 10.86
N GLN A 146 -21.13 16.23 11.55
CA GLN A 146 -20.86 14.84 11.94
C GLN A 146 -21.37 13.77 10.96
N GLY A 147 -21.94 14.18 9.81
CA GLY A 147 -22.55 13.27 8.85
C GLY A 147 -21.61 12.18 8.34
N GLU A 148 -20.46 12.56 7.79
CA GLU A 148 -19.46 11.60 7.26
C GLU A 148 -18.06 11.99 7.73
N ILE A 149 -17.78 11.71 9.00
CA ILE A 149 -16.48 12.02 9.62
C ILE A 149 -15.35 11.40 8.79
N PRO A 150 -14.42 12.21 8.23
CA PRO A 150 -13.35 11.71 7.40
C PRO A 150 -12.46 10.77 8.19
N SER A 151 -12.39 9.50 7.80
CA SER A 151 -11.55 8.49 8.47
C SER A 151 -10.68 7.71 7.48
N GLY A 152 -11.04 7.70 6.20
CA GLY A 152 -10.29 7.04 5.15
C GLY A 152 -9.09 7.86 4.67
N TYR A 153 -7.96 7.19 4.49
CA TYR A 153 -6.75 7.74 3.89
C TYR A 153 -6.08 6.71 2.97
N ASN A 154 -5.28 7.18 2.01
CA ASN A 154 -4.40 6.30 1.25
C ASN A 154 -3.00 6.34 1.88
N GLY A 155 -2.51 5.20 2.37
CA GLY A 155 -1.16 5.10 2.94
C GLY A 155 -0.10 4.73 1.90
N VAL A 156 1.07 5.37 1.98
CA VAL A 156 2.30 4.98 1.29
C VAL A 156 3.45 4.99 2.31
N GLY A 157 3.89 3.80 2.73
CA GLY A 157 4.86 3.68 3.81
C GLY A 157 4.33 4.31 5.09
N HIS A 158 5.02 5.33 5.61
CA HIS A 158 4.60 6.08 6.80
C HIS A 158 3.83 7.37 6.48
N VAL A 159 3.59 7.67 5.20
CA VAL A 159 2.89 8.87 4.75
C VAL A 159 1.42 8.53 4.50
N ALA A 160 0.52 9.29 5.11
CA ALA A 160 -0.92 9.20 4.88
C ALA A 160 -1.39 10.36 3.99
N HIS A 161 -2.05 10.05 2.88
CA HIS A 161 -2.73 11.02 2.05
C HIS A 161 -4.22 11.08 2.41
N LEU A 162 -4.64 12.20 3.00
CA LEU A 162 -6.03 12.51 3.30
C LEU A 162 -6.75 13.07 2.06
N ASN A 163 -7.91 12.52 1.72
CA ASN A 163 -8.81 13.11 0.74
C ASN A 163 -9.99 13.73 1.51
N LEU A 164 -9.91 15.04 1.78
CA LEU A 164 -10.96 15.76 2.49
C LEU A 164 -11.95 16.37 1.50
N ARG A 165 -13.24 16.30 1.83
CA ARG A 165 -14.26 17.10 1.14
C ARG A 165 -14.18 18.54 1.61
N ASP A 166 -14.68 19.46 0.78
CA ASP A 166 -14.61 20.91 1.00
C ASP A 166 -15.12 21.34 2.40
N GLU A 167 -16.21 20.72 2.86
CA GLU A 167 -16.81 20.98 4.18
C GLU A 167 -15.86 20.70 5.36
N TYR A 168 -14.90 19.78 5.20
CA TYR A 168 -13.93 19.41 6.23
C TYR A 168 -12.57 20.10 6.10
N LEU A 169 -12.32 20.86 5.02
CA LEU A 169 -11.04 21.55 4.82
C LEU A 169 -10.72 22.52 5.95
N LYS A 170 -11.74 23.15 6.55
CA LYS A 170 -11.62 24.02 7.73
C LYS A 170 -11.09 23.31 9.00
N TYR A 171 -11.10 21.97 9.03
CA TYR A 171 -10.61 21.13 10.12
C TYR A 171 -9.38 20.30 9.75
N LYS A 172 -8.76 20.54 8.58
CA LYS A 172 -7.74 19.63 8.00
C LYS A 172 -6.57 19.31 8.93
N HIS A 173 -6.04 20.31 9.65
CA HIS A 173 -4.91 20.11 10.58
C HIS A 173 -5.32 19.31 11.81
N LEU A 174 -6.50 19.60 12.36
CA LEU A 174 -7.04 18.87 13.52
C LEU A 174 -7.29 17.40 13.16
N ILE A 175 -7.94 17.15 12.02
CA ILE A 175 -8.17 15.81 11.48
C ILE A 175 -6.84 15.05 11.31
N ALA A 176 -5.86 15.71 10.68
CA ALA A 176 -4.55 15.12 10.43
C ALA A 176 -3.79 14.78 11.72
N GLU A 177 -3.82 15.66 12.72
CA GLU A 177 -3.16 15.42 14.01
C GLU A 177 -3.79 14.23 14.76
N ILE A 178 -5.13 14.18 14.84
CA ILE A 178 -5.84 13.06 15.47
C ILE A 178 -5.60 11.77 14.68
N LEU A 179 -5.56 11.83 13.35
CA LEU A 179 -5.25 10.68 12.52
C LEU A 179 -3.86 10.11 12.85
N LEU A 180 -2.86 10.97 12.95
CA LEU A 180 -1.48 10.60 13.28
C LEU A 180 -1.39 9.97 14.67
N ASP A 181 -1.99 10.61 15.68
CA ASP A 181 -2.03 10.09 17.05
C ASP A 181 -2.67 8.68 17.13
N LYS A 182 -3.74 8.46 16.35
CA LYS A 182 -4.50 7.19 16.37
C LYS A 182 -3.94 6.12 15.45
N ASN A 183 -3.00 6.45 14.56
CA ASN A 183 -2.38 5.52 13.62
C ASN A 183 -0.86 5.52 13.77
N LYS A 184 -0.33 4.77 14.74
CA LYS A 184 1.11 4.72 15.07
C LYS A 184 2.05 4.33 13.92
N GLY A 185 1.52 3.74 12.84
CA GLY A 185 2.30 3.41 11.63
C GLY A 185 2.53 4.61 10.70
N MET A 186 1.72 5.67 10.83
CA MET A 186 1.84 6.90 10.06
C MET A 186 2.64 7.93 10.85
N LYS A 187 3.47 8.71 10.15
CA LYS A 187 4.25 9.80 10.76
C LYS A 187 4.00 11.14 10.10
N THR A 188 3.59 11.15 8.83
CA THR A 188 3.36 12.37 8.05
C THR A 188 2.00 12.26 7.40
N VAL A 189 1.19 13.30 7.52
CA VAL A 189 -0.12 13.38 6.89
C VAL A 189 -0.09 14.53 5.90
N ILE A 190 -0.44 14.24 4.65
CA ILE A 190 -0.45 15.22 3.56
C ILE A 190 -1.84 15.34 2.95
N ASN A 191 -2.05 16.46 2.27
CA ASN A 191 -3.13 16.66 1.31
C ASN A 191 -2.52 16.96 -0.06
N LYS A 192 -3.04 16.32 -1.12
CA LYS A 192 -2.61 16.65 -2.48
C LYS A 192 -3.27 17.94 -2.93
N ILE A 193 -2.50 18.78 -3.59
CA ILE A 193 -2.97 20.04 -4.16
C ILE A 193 -3.11 19.81 -5.66
N ASP A 194 -4.32 19.97 -6.18
CA ASP A 194 -4.54 19.91 -7.63
C ASP A 194 -3.86 21.12 -8.29
N ASP A 195 -3.04 20.85 -9.29
CA ASP A 195 -2.55 21.89 -10.20
C ASP A 195 -3.49 21.94 -11.40
N VAL A 196 -4.29 23.01 -11.50
CA VAL A 196 -5.17 23.23 -12.64
C VAL A 196 -4.30 23.66 -13.82
N GLY A 197 -3.78 22.72 -14.61
CA GLY A 197 -3.30 23.04 -15.97
C GLY A 197 -2.07 22.33 -16.50
N GLU A 198 -1.24 21.67 -15.67
CA GLU A 198 0.01 21.07 -16.16
C GLU A 198 0.04 19.54 -15.94
N ALA A 199 0.11 18.80 -17.06
CA ALA A 199 0.40 17.38 -17.01
C ALA A 199 1.90 17.21 -16.77
N ASP A 200 2.29 16.92 -15.53
CA ASP A 200 3.68 16.63 -15.21
C ASP A 200 4.16 15.37 -15.96
N GLU A 201 5.22 15.53 -16.77
CA GLU A 201 5.88 14.47 -17.52
C GLU A 201 6.36 13.34 -16.61
N PHE A 202 6.75 13.65 -15.37
CA PHE A 202 7.21 12.69 -14.38
C PHE A 202 6.10 12.16 -13.47
N ARG A 203 4.86 12.64 -13.64
CA ARG A 203 3.67 12.26 -12.84
C ARG A 203 3.86 12.41 -11.33
N THR A 204 4.66 13.39 -10.91
CA THR A 204 4.74 13.87 -9.53
C THR A 204 3.48 14.67 -9.18
N PHE A 205 3.34 15.01 -7.91
CA PHE A 205 2.19 15.78 -7.43
C PHE A 205 2.64 16.82 -6.41
N LYS A 206 1.94 17.96 -6.41
CA LYS A 206 2.09 18.97 -5.35
C LYS A 206 1.30 18.54 -4.11
N TYR A 207 1.82 18.88 -2.94
CA TYR A 207 1.21 18.52 -1.67
C TYR A 207 1.48 19.58 -0.61
N GLU A 208 0.65 19.58 0.43
CA GLU A 208 0.91 20.26 1.69
C GLU A 208 1.01 19.23 2.83
N VAL A 209 1.88 19.50 3.80
CA VAL A 209 1.94 18.74 5.05
C VAL A 209 0.88 19.28 6.00
N LEU A 210 -0.02 18.42 6.45
CA LEU A 210 -1.06 18.76 7.41
C LEU A 210 -0.64 18.48 8.85
N ALA A 211 0.12 17.40 9.08
CA ALA A 211 0.65 17.02 10.39
C ALA A 211 1.92 16.15 10.25
N GLY A 212 2.80 16.22 11.25
CA GLY A 212 4.07 15.48 11.26
C GLY A 212 5.21 16.19 10.51
N PRO A 213 6.41 15.57 10.43
CA PRO A 213 7.53 16.11 9.67
C PRO A 213 7.27 16.05 8.17
N ASP A 214 7.85 16.98 7.41
CA ASP A 214 7.93 16.90 5.94
C ASP A 214 8.97 15.86 5.52
N ASP A 215 8.61 14.59 5.68
CA ASP A 215 9.42 13.44 5.26
C ASP A 215 8.65 12.60 4.25
N MET A 216 9.04 12.71 2.99
CA MET A 216 8.46 11.95 1.88
C MET A 216 9.27 10.70 1.54
N ASN A 217 10.33 10.40 2.28
CA ASN A 217 11.16 9.21 2.04
C ASN A 217 10.48 7.97 2.61
N VAL A 218 9.71 7.30 1.77
CA VAL A 218 8.91 6.15 2.16
C VAL A 218 9.69 4.84 1.96
N THR A 219 9.31 3.84 2.74
CA THR A 219 9.67 2.45 2.47
C THR A 219 8.38 1.66 2.34
N VAL A 220 8.23 0.95 1.23
CA VAL A 220 7.06 0.10 0.97
C VAL A 220 7.49 -1.31 0.64
N SER A 221 6.60 -2.27 0.87
CA SER A 221 6.82 -3.67 0.51
C SER A 221 5.70 -4.15 -0.39
N GLU A 222 6.06 -4.80 -1.49
CA GLU A 222 5.15 -5.34 -2.49
C GLU A 222 5.79 -6.57 -3.15
N GLU A 223 5.05 -7.67 -3.30
CA GLU A 223 5.55 -8.95 -3.85
C GLU A 223 6.88 -9.40 -3.24
N ASP A 224 6.95 -9.41 -1.91
CA ASP A 224 8.16 -9.66 -1.11
C ASP A 224 9.36 -8.75 -1.44
N CYS A 225 9.17 -7.69 -2.22
CA CYS A 225 10.20 -6.74 -2.59
C CYS A 225 10.06 -5.45 -1.79
N THR A 226 11.18 -4.90 -1.34
CA THR A 226 11.21 -3.63 -0.61
C THR A 226 11.66 -2.51 -1.54
N PHE A 227 10.90 -1.42 -1.57
CA PHE A 227 11.21 -0.23 -2.35
C PHE A 227 11.38 0.97 -1.43
N LYS A 228 12.38 1.81 -1.73
CA LYS A 228 12.61 3.09 -1.05
C LYS A 228 12.69 4.20 -2.08
N PHE A 229 11.97 5.27 -1.83
CA PHE A 229 11.89 6.41 -2.74
C PHE A 229 11.32 7.63 -2.03
N ASP A 230 11.51 8.79 -2.64
CA ASP A 230 10.82 10.02 -2.27
C ASP A 230 9.45 10.06 -2.96
N TYR A 231 8.38 9.93 -2.17
CA TYR A 231 7.01 9.87 -2.71
C TYR A 231 6.58 11.16 -3.41
N SER A 232 7.24 12.29 -3.14
CA SER A 232 6.96 13.53 -3.86
C SER A 232 7.55 13.56 -5.27
N LYS A 233 8.56 12.74 -5.57
CA LYS A 233 9.32 12.80 -6.82
C LYS A 233 9.05 11.65 -7.78
N VAL A 234 8.33 10.62 -7.36
CA VAL A 234 8.05 9.45 -8.19
C VAL A 234 6.57 9.07 -8.14
N TYR A 235 6.07 8.48 -9.23
CA TYR A 235 4.72 7.94 -9.27
C TYR A 235 4.64 6.61 -8.52
N TRP A 236 3.72 6.51 -7.56
CA TRP A 236 3.39 5.26 -6.86
C TRP A 236 1.89 5.14 -6.58
N ASN A 237 1.34 3.94 -6.79
CA ASN A 237 -0.06 3.63 -6.50
C ASN A 237 -0.19 2.20 -5.93
N SER A 238 -0.43 2.10 -4.62
CA SER A 238 -0.60 0.84 -3.91
C SER A 238 -1.78 0.00 -4.39
N LYS A 239 -2.75 0.59 -5.10
CA LYS A 239 -3.93 -0.11 -5.62
C LYS A 239 -3.65 -0.89 -6.92
N LEU A 240 -2.41 -0.85 -7.44
CA LEU A 240 -2.00 -1.62 -8.62
C LEU A 240 -1.35 -2.97 -8.27
N ASN A 241 -1.21 -3.32 -6.98
CA ASN A 241 -0.51 -4.54 -6.59
C ASN A 241 -1.06 -5.82 -7.23
N THR A 242 -2.40 -5.98 -7.28
CA THR A 242 -3.02 -7.14 -7.93
C THR A 242 -2.66 -7.23 -9.40
N GLU A 243 -2.56 -6.09 -10.08
CA GLU A 243 -2.19 -6.02 -11.49
C GLU A 243 -0.70 -6.30 -11.71
N HIS A 244 0.17 -5.75 -10.84
CA HIS A 244 1.60 -6.07 -10.84
C HIS A 244 1.83 -7.58 -10.70
N ARG A 245 1.17 -8.20 -9.71
CA ARG A 245 1.21 -9.65 -9.50
C ARG A 245 0.67 -10.42 -10.71
N ARG A 246 -0.48 -10.02 -11.27
CA ARG A 246 -1.07 -10.68 -12.44
C ARG A 246 -0.08 -10.72 -13.60
N LEU A 247 0.54 -9.59 -13.93
CA LEU A 247 1.44 -9.50 -15.06
C LEU A 247 2.76 -10.25 -14.80
N VAL A 248 3.37 -10.08 -13.63
CA VAL A 248 4.61 -10.80 -13.25
C VAL A 248 4.40 -12.32 -13.26
N ASN A 249 3.20 -12.79 -12.90
CA ASN A 249 2.87 -14.22 -12.96
C ASN A 249 2.87 -14.77 -14.38
N MET A 250 2.59 -13.96 -15.41
CA MET A 250 2.65 -14.36 -16.81
C MET A 250 4.09 -14.55 -17.34
N PHE A 251 5.10 -14.02 -16.66
CA PHE A 251 6.49 -14.09 -17.13
C PHE A 251 7.16 -15.39 -16.69
N GLU A 252 7.72 -16.13 -17.65
CA GLU A 252 8.39 -17.39 -17.35
C GLU A 252 9.84 -17.20 -16.89
N PRO A 253 10.34 -17.94 -15.89
CA PRO A 253 11.75 -17.88 -15.49
C PRO A 253 12.70 -18.09 -16.68
N GLY A 254 13.74 -17.26 -16.79
CA GLY A 254 14.67 -17.27 -17.92
C GLY A 254 14.19 -16.53 -19.17
N SER A 255 12.94 -16.03 -19.21
CA SER A 255 12.49 -15.11 -20.27
C SER A 255 13.13 -13.72 -20.14
N VAL A 256 13.01 -12.89 -21.19
CA VAL A 256 13.42 -11.48 -21.16
C VAL A 256 12.21 -10.56 -21.30
N VAL A 257 12.07 -9.62 -20.38
CA VAL A 257 11.03 -8.59 -20.36
C VAL A 257 11.65 -7.21 -20.52
N CYS A 258 11.00 -6.36 -21.31
CA CYS A 258 11.33 -4.94 -21.41
C CYS A 258 10.24 -4.14 -20.68
N ASP A 259 10.57 -3.51 -19.56
CA ASP A 259 9.67 -2.60 -18.84
C ASP A 259 10.03 -1.17 -19.24
N VAL A 260 9.21 -0.55 -20.10
CA VAL A 260 9.56 0.69 -20.80
C VAL A 260 9.39 1.93 -19.92
N MET A 261 8.48 1.85 -18.93
CA MET A 261 8.17 2.91 -17.97
C MET A 261 8.07 2.30 -16.56
N ALA A 262 9.20 1.78 -16.11
CA ALA A 262 9.33 0.95 -14.93
C ALA A 262 9.05 1.70 -13.62
N GLY A 263 9.11 3.04 -13.60
CA GLY A 263 9.13 3.81 -12.36
C GLY A 263 10.22 3.29 -11.43
N ILE A 264 9.84 2.94 -10.21
CA ILE A 264 10.74 2.34 -9.22
C ILE A 264 10.89 0.80 -9.35
N GLY A 265 10.27 0.20 -10.37
CA GLY A 265 10.37 -1.22 -10.71
C GLY A 265 9.38 -2.18 -10.05
N PRO A 266 8.07 -1.86 -9.89
CA PRO A 266 7.11 -2.79 -9.29
C PRO A 266 6.83 -4.03 -10.16
N PHE A 267 7.08 -4.01 -11.47
CA PHE A 267 7.12 -5.22 -12.29
C PHE A 267 8.53 -5.81 -12.36
N ALA A 268 9.51 -4.95 -12.63
CA ALA A 268 10.88 -5.36 -12.91
C ALA A 268 11.55 -6.11 -11.75
N VAL A 269 11.44 -5.60 -10.53
CA VAL A 269 12.13 -6.17 -9.36
C VAL A 269 11.51 -7.51 -8.95
N PRO A 270 10.18 -7.66 -8.82
CA PRO A 270 9.56 -8.97 -8.58
C PRO A 270 9.81 -10.00 -9.69
N ALA A 271 9.78 -9.58 -10.96
CA ALA A 271 10.13 -10.46 -12.08
C ALA A 271 11.60 -10.92 -11.99
N GLY A 272 12.52 -10.02 -11.63
CA GLY A 272 13.92 -10.36 -11.34
C GLY A 272 14.06 -11.41 -10.23
N LYS A 273 13.27 -11.34 -9.16
CA LYS A 273 13.25 -12.37 -8.10
C LYS A 273 12.77 -13.73 -8.60
N LYS A 274 11.88 -13.76 -9.60
CA LYS A 274 11.42 -14.98 -10.28
C LYS A 274 12.48 -15.56 -11.25
N GLY A 275 13.61 -14.88 -11.44
CA GLY A 275 14.66 -15.28 -12.37
C GLY A 275 14.35 -14.91 -13.82
N VAL A 276 13.51 -13.89 -14.03
CA VAL A 276 13.23 -13.29 -15.34
C VAL A 276 14.25 -12.19 -15.60
N PHE A 277 14.86 -12.16 -16.78
CA PHE A 277 15.72 -11.05 -17.16
C PHE A 277 14.87 -9.84 -17.50
N VAL A 278 15.14 -8.68 -16.90
CA VAL A 278 14.36 -7.46 -17.14
C VAL A 278 15.27 -6.33 -17.55
N TRP A 279 14.89 -5.64 -18.63
CA TRP A 279 15.46 -4.36 -19.04
C TRP A 279 14.45 -3.29 -18.67
N ALA A 280 14.72 -2.59 -17.58
CA ALA A 280 13.79 -1.67 -16.94
C ALA A 280 14.24 -0.23 -17.21
N ASN A 281 13.38 0.56 -17.82
CA ASN A 281 13.64 1.94 -18.18
C ASN A 281 12.61 2.85 -17.56
N ASP A 282 13.03 4.03 -17.11
CA ASP A 282 12.10 5.12 -16.80
C ASP A 282 12.71 6.45 -17.20
N LEU A 283 11.89 7.41 -17.63
CA LEU A 283 12.36 8.73 -18.03
C LEU A 283 12.72 9.60 -16.82
N ASN A 284 12.04 9.40 -15.68
CA ASN A 284 12.28 10.19 -14.47
C ASN A 284 13.58 9.74 -13.77
N PRO A 285 14.58 10.62 -13.58
CA PRO A 285 15.84 10.28 -12.93
C PRO A 285 15.69 9.87 -11.45
N ASP A 286 14.71 10.39 -10.71
CA ASP A 286 14.41 9.97 -9.34
C ASP A 286 13.83 8.56 -9.29
N SER A 287 12.97 8.21 -10.26
CA SER A 287 12.47 6.85 -10.46
C SER A 287 13.63 5.89 -10.76
N TYR A 288 14.52 6.26 -11.69
CA TYR A 288 15.70 5.47 -12.03
C TYR A 288 16.61 5.25 -10.82
N THR A 289 16.91 6.30 -10.06
CA THR A 289 17.74 6.19 -8.84
C THR A 289 17.11 5.24 -7.81
N SER A 290 15.78 5.33 -7.64
CA SER A 290 15.03 4.44 -6.74
C SER A 290 14.99 3.00 -7.25
N LEU A 291 14.89 2.79 -8.56
CA LEU A 291 14.98 1.49 -9.22
C LEU A 291 16.36 0.86 -9.01
N GLU A 292 17.45 1.63 -9.12
CA GLU A 292 18.80 1.13 -8.83
C GLU A 292 18.97 0.67 -7.38
N ASP A 293 18.46 1.43 -6.40
CA ASP A 293 18.41 0.99 -5.00
C ASP A 293 17.59 -0.28 -4.86
N ALA A 294 16.39 -0.33 -5.46
CA ALA A 294 15.50 -1.48 -5.37
C ALA A 294 16.15 -2.75 -5.95
N ILE A 295 16.86 -2.66 -7.07
CA ILE A 295 17.58 -3.79 -7.69
C ILE A 295 18.64 -4.34 -6.72
N LYS A 296 19.46 -3.46 -6.13
CA LYS A 296 20.52 -3.84 -5.19
C LYS A 296 19.94 -4.41 -3.89
N ARG A 297 18.97 -3.71 -3.31
CA ARG A 297 18.28 -4.06 -2.05
C ARG A 297 17.60 -5.42 -2.13
N ASN A 298 16.97 -5.71 -3.26
CA ASN A 298 16.27 -6.98 -3.47
C ASN A 298 17.15 -8.09 -4.06
N LYS A 299 18.44 -7.80 -4.31
CA LYS A 299 19.44 -8.76 -4.79
C LYS A 299 19.08 -9.37 -6.14
N VAL A 300 18.59 -8.53 -7.07
CA VAL A 300 18.18 -8.96 -8.42
C VAL A 300 19.07 -8.40 -9.52
N SER A 301 20.26 -7.87 -9.19
CA SER A 301 21.21 -7.27 -10.14
C SER A 301 21.65 -8.20 -11.27
N ASP A 302 21.63 -9.52 -11.06
CA ASP A 302 21.94 -10.50 -12.10
C ASP A 302 20.86 -10.60 -13.18
N TYR A 303 19.64 -10.14 -12.86
CA TYR A 303 18.46 -10.29 -13.71
C TYR A 303 17.92 -8.95 -14.22
N VAL A 304 17.97 -7.89 -13.42
CA VAL A 304 17.35 -6.60 -13.73
C VAL A 304 18.43 -5.57 -14.07
N ARG A 305 18.30 -4.97 -15.26
CA ARG A 305 19.16 -3.88 -15.75
C ARG A 305 18.35 -2.60 -15.83
N PRO A 306 18.72 -1.55 -15.08
CA PRO A 306 18.04 -0.27 -15.12
C PRO A 306 18.56 0.60 -16.28
N SER A 307 17.76 1.53 -16.77
CA SER A 307 18.11 2.54 -17.78
C SER A 307 17.28 3.80 -17.55
N ASN A 308 17.80 4.95 -18.01
CA ASN A 308 17.13 6.25 -17.93
C ASN A 308 17.19 6.91 -19.31
N GLU A 309 16.30 6.49 -20.20
CA GLU A 309 16.16 6.95 -21.58
C GLU A 309 14.68 7.27 -21.87
N ASP A 310 14.42 8.07 -22.92
CA ASP A 310 13.07 8.18 -23.48
C ASP A 310 12.57 6.80 -23.94
N GLY A 311 11.33 6.46 -23.58
CA GLY A 311 10.77 5.14 -23.85
C GLY A 311 10.68 4.79 -25.34
N ARG A 312 10.46 5.78 -26.23
CA ARG A 312 10.36 5.55 -27.69
C ARG A 312 11.71 5.13 -28.25
N THR A 313 12.76 5.80 -27.78
CA THR A 313 14.16 5.48 -28.10
C THR A 313 14.54 4.13 -27.51
N PHE A 314 14.23 3.91 -26.22
CA PHE A 314 14.60 2.73 -25.46
C PHE A 314 14.08 1.43 -26.08
N ILE A 315 12.83 1.39 -26.56
CA ILE A 315 12.25 0.20 -27.20
C ILE A 315 13.16 -0.36 -28.31
N ARG A 316 13.67 0.55 -29.16
CA ARG A 316 14.52 0.18 -30.30
C ARG A 316 15.96 -0.07 -29.87
N THR A 317 16.54 0.79 -29.04
CA THR A 317 17.93 0.65 -28.59
C THR A 317 18.09 -0.62 -27.75
N ALA A 318 17.15 -0.92 -26.85
CA ALA A 318 17.14 -2.14 -26.04
C ALA A 318 17.06 -3.38 -26.92
N THR A 319 16.21 -3.40 -27.95
CA THR A 319 16.11 -4.54 -28.87
C THR A 319 17.40 -4.76 -29.64
N ALA A 320 17.99 -3.71 -30.19
CA ALA A 320 19.27 -3.80 -30.90
C ALA A 320 20.44 -4.23 -29.99
N LYS A 321 20.44 -3.76 -28.73
CA LYS A 321 21.44 -4.13 -27.71
C LYS A 321 21.26 -5.59 -27.26
N LEU A 322 20.03 -6.05 -27.03
CA LEU A 322 19.72 -7.40 -26.51
C LEU A 322 20.29 -8.50 -27.40
N VAL A 323 20.09 -8.38 -28.71
CA VAL A 323 20.52 -9.37 -29.70
C VAL A 323 22.05 -9.58 -29.66
N LYS A 324 22.79 -8.51 -29.36
CA LYS A 324 24.26 -8.53 -29.23
C LYS A 324 24.73 -8.94 -27.82
N THR A 325 23.89 -8.84 -26.81
CA THR A 325 24.26 -9.05 -25.41
C THR A 325 24.36 -10.55 -25.10
N ALA A 326 25.53 -11.02 -24.66
CA ALA A 326 25.68 -12.35 -24.08
C ALA A 326 25.66 -12.25 -22.55
N HIS A 327 24.71 -12.92 -21.91
CA HIS A 327 24.57 -12.89 -20.45
C HIS A 327 24.08 -14.24 -19.94
N ASN A 328 24.67 -14.68 -18.83
CA ASN A 328 24.36 -15.95 -18.20
C ASN A 328 24.30 -15.73 -16.69
N VAL A 329 23.36 -16.42 -16.03
CA VAL A 329 23.29 -16.46 -14.56
C VAL A 329 23.52 -17.89 -14.11
N HIS A 330 24.49 -18.05 -13.22
CA HIS A 330 24.91 -19.35 -12.70
C HIS A 330 24.20 -19.63 -11.38
N ILE A 331 23.27 -20.58 -11.38
CA ILE A 331 22.57 -21.02 -10.18
C ILE A 331 23.44 -22.04 -9.45
N THR A 332 23.82 -21.74 -8.22
CA THR A 332 24.64 -22.62 -7.38
C THR A 332 23.84 -23.20 -6.20
N THR A 333 24.30 -24.33 -5.66
CA THR A 333 23.72 -24.92 -4.44
C THR A 333 23.98 -24.02 -3.23
N LYS A 334 22.99 -23.91 -2.34
CA LYS A 334 23.20 -23.27 -1.04
C LYS A 334 24.04 -24.19 -0.14
N PRO A 335 24.97 -23.66 0.67
CA PRO A 335 25.68 -24.45 1.66
C PRO A 335 24.70 -25.12 2.62
N SER A 336 24.91 -26.41 2.90
CA SER A 336 24.07 -27.15 3.85
C SER A 336 24.27 -26.63 5.26
N LYS A 337 23.21 -26.51 6.06
CA LYS A 337 23.33 -26.19 7.50
C LYS A 337 24.20 -27.21 8.26
N LYS A 338 24.35 -28.44 7.73
CA LYS A 338 25.19 -29.51 8.33
C LYS A 338 26.67 -29.42 7.96
N ASP A 339 27.00 -28.74 6.86
CA ASP A 339 28.38 -28.49 6.46
C ASP A 339 28.48 -27.10 5.82
N PRO A 340 28.73 -26.07 6.64
CA PRO A 340 28.87 -24.69 6.17
C PRO A 340 30.11 -24.47 5.29
N SER A 341 31.06 -25.42 5.26
CA SER A 341 32.32 -25.32 4.53
C SER A 341 32.25 -25.86 3.10
N ALA A 342 31.17 -26.57 2.75
CA ALA A 342 30.96 -27.11 1.42
C ALA A 342 30.90 -26.00 0.37
N LYS A 343 31.78 -26.07 -0.64
CA LYS A 343 31.82 -25.10 -1.75
C LYS A 343 30.51 -25.18 -2.56
N PRO A 344 29.89 -24.02 -2.91
CA PRO A 344 28.72 -24.00 -3.79
C PRO A 344 29.01 -24.70 -5.11
N GLN A 345 28.13 -25.63 -5.51
CA GLN A 345 28.25 -26.36 -6.78
C GLN A 345 27.30 -25.75 -7.81
N LEU A 346 27.75 -25.63 -9.05
CA LEU A 346 26.91 -25.16 -10.16
C LEU A 346 25.79 -26.18 -10.43
N VAL A 347 24.54 -25.75 -10.29
CA VAL A 347 23.34 -26.56 -10.57
C VAL A 347 22.93 -26.41 -12.02
N ARG A 348 22.79 -25.17 -12.49
CA ARG A 348 22.44 -24.86 -13.88
C ARG A 348 22.84 -23.44 -14.24
N THR A 349 23.03 -23.21 -15.53
CA THR A 349 23.24 -21.88 -16.10
C THR A 349 21.99 -21.46 -16.86
N ILE A 350 21.46 -20.29 -16.55
CA ILE A 350 20.34 -19.68 -17.27
C ILE A 350 20.93 -18.67 -18.25
N THR A 351 20.77 -18.93 -19.55
CA THR A 351 21.23 -18.03 -20.62
C THR A 351 20.12 -17.05 -20.97
N GLN A 352 20.46 -15.77 -21.04
CA GLN A 352 19.51 -14.73 -21.46
C GLN A 352 19.14 -14.91 -22.95
N PRO A 353 17.84 -14.99 -23.30
CA PRO A 353 17.38 -14.98 -24.68
C PRO A 353 17.82 -13.74 -25.47
N LYS A 354 17.84 -13.87 -26.79
CA LYS A 354 18.25 -12.81 -27.73
C LYS A 354 17.09 -11.94 -28.22
N THR A 355 15.86 -12.28 -27.87
CA THR A 355 14.65 -11.52 -28.16
C THR A 355 13.86 -11.31 -26.88
N PHE A 356 13.12 -10.20 -26.81
CA PHE A 356 12.18 -9.99 -25.72
C PHE A 356 10.98 -10.93 -25.87
N ASN A 357 10.56 -11.51 -24.76
CA ASN A 357 9.32 -12.24 -24.66
C ASN A 357 8.14 -11.29 -24.42
N HIS A 358 8.36 -10.23 -23.64
CA HIS A 358 7.33 -9.25 -23.30
C HIS A 358 7.87 -7.82 -23.34
N PHE A 359 7.01 -6.88 -23.73
CA PHE A 359 7.16 -5.46 -23.43
C PHE A 359 6.01 -5.02 -22.53
N VAL A 360 6.31 -4.20 -21.54
CA VAL A 360 5.33 -3.61 -20.62
C VAL A 360 5.40 -2.09 -20.75
N MET A 361 4.24 -1.46 -20.95
CA MET A 361 4.12 -0.01 -21.04
C MET A 361 3.03 0.50 -20.09
N ASN A 362 3.38 0.67 -18.80
CA ASN A 362 2.46 1.11 -17.74
C ASN A 362 2.41 2.64 -17.59
N LEU A 363 1.98 3.30 -18.67
CA LEU A 363 1.73 4.73 -18.71
C LEU A 363 0.33 4.98 -19.32
N PRO A 364 -0.78 4.69 -18.61
CA PRO A 364 -2.08 4.50 -19.26
C PRO A 364 -2.65 5.73 -19.97
N ALA A 365 -2.17 6.92 -19.65
CA ALA A 365 -2.56 8.13 -20.37
C ALA A 365 -2.02 8.17 -21.80
N THR A 366 -0.82 7.64 -22.06
CA THR A 366 -0.09 7.84 -23.32
C THR A 366 0.62 6.61 -23.87
N ALA A 367 0.63 5.47 -23.17
CA ALA A 367 1.38 4.26 -23.56
C ALA A 367 1.00 3.75 -24.97
N ILE A 368 -0.28 3.84 -25.34
CA ILE A 368 -0.74 3.52 -26.70
C ILE A 368 0.03 4.32 -27.77
N THR A 369 0.43 5.56 -27.49
CA THR A 369 1.18 6.40 -28.44
C THR A 369 2.60 5.91 -28.68
N PHE A 370 3.13 4.96 -27.91
CA PHE A 370 4.46 4.36 -28.10
C PHE A 370 4.43 3.17 -29.08
N LEU A 371 3.24 2.68 -29.44
CA LEU A 371 3.07 1.58 -30.38
C LEU A 371 3.77 1.76 -31.74
N PRO A 372 3.82 2.97 -32.34
CA PRO A 372 4.57 3.18 -33.58
C PRO A 372 6.08 2.87 -33.47
N SER A 373 6.68 2.91 -32.26
CA SER A 373 8.09 2.55 -32.06
C SER A 373 8.39 1.08 -32.37
N PHE A 374 7.36 0.22 -32.40
CA PHE A 374 7.47 -1.21 -32.74
C PHE A 374 7.40 -1.50 -34.25
N ILE A 375 6.99 -0.52 -35.08
CA ILE A 375 7.01 -0.66 -36.54
C ILE A 375 8.47 -0.74 -37.00
N GLY A 376 8.83 -1.83 -37.68
CA GLY A 376 10.20 -2.08 -38.13
C GLY A 376 11.20 -2.34 -36.99
N LEU A 377 10.72 -2.79 -35.81
CA LEU A 377 11.57 -3.07 -34.65
C LEU A 377 12.71 -4.06 -34.97
N TYR A 378 12.44 -5.06 -35.80
CA TYR A 378 13.41 -6.08 -36.23
C TYR A 378 13.90 -5.77 -37.64
N THR A 379 14.83 -4.81 -37.73
CA THR A 379 15.49 -4.43 -39.00
C THR A 379 16.15 -5.63 -39.70
N PRO A 380 16.42 -5.56 -41.02
CA PRO A 380 17.14 -6.63 -41.73
C PRO A 380 18.46 -7.04 -41.05
N THR A 381 19.22 -6.09 -40.55
CA THR A 381 20.49 -6.35 -39.83
C THR A 381 20.26 -7.13 -38.53
N ILE A 382 19.20 -6.83 -37.79
CA ILE A 382 18.86 -7.60 -36.57
C ILE A 382 18.42 -9.00 -36.96
N ARG A 383 17.55 -9.16 -37.96
CA ARG A 383 17.01 -10.46 -38.38
C ARG A 383 18.09 -11.44 -38.82
N GLN A 384 19.15 -10.96 -39.49
CA GLN A 384 20.28 -11.79 -39.91
C GLN A 384 21.05 -12.44 -38.74
N THR A 385 20.95 -11.86 -37.54
CA THR A 385 21.60 -12.39 -36.33
C THR A 385 20.70 -13.31 -35.49
N LEU A 386 19.44 -13.44 -35.89
CA LEU A 386 18.42 -14.22 -35.20
C LEU A 386 18.13 -15.54 -35.97
N PRO A 387 17.63 -16.58 -35.29
CA PRO A 387 17.18 -17.79 -35.97
C PRO A 387 15.98 -17.49 -36.89
N PRO A 388 15.77 -18.25 -37.99
CA PRO A 388 14.71 -17.96 -38.98
C PRO A 388 13.30 -17.79 -38.39
N ASN A 389 12.95 -18.57 -37.37
CA ASN A 389 11.63 -18.54 -36.71
C ASN A 389 11.73 -17.97 -35.29
N TYR A 390 12.39 -16.83 -35.13
CA TYR A 390 12.48 -16.17 -33.83
C TYR A 390 11.08 -15.74 -33.33
N PRO A 391 10.80 -15.88 -32.03
CA PRO A 391 9.52 -15.49 -31.45
C PRO A 391 9.41 -13.96 -31.37
N LEU A 392 8.21 -13.45 -31.59
CA LEU A 392 7.87 -12.05 -31.43
C LEU A 392 7.29 -11.80 -30.03
N PRO A 393 7.57 -10.63 -29.43
CA PRO A 393 7.14 -10.34 -28.08
C PRO A 393 5.62 -10.17 -27.96
N ILE A 394 5.09 -10.40 -26.77
CA ILE A 394 3.77 -9.91 -26.37
C ILE A 394 3.91 -8.48 -25.85
N LEU A 395 3.11 -7.56 -26.37
CA LEU A 395 3.05 -6.19 -25.89
C LEU A 395 1.91 -6.05 -24.89
N HIS A 396 2.21 -5.55 -23.70
CA HIS A 396 1.24 -5.21 -22.66
C HIS A 396 1.15 -3.68 -22.57
N THR A 397 0.11 -3.11 -23.19
CA THR A 397 -0.08 -1.67 -23.30
C THR A 397 -1.25 -1.24 -22.43
N TYR A 398 -0.97 -0.43 -21.41
CA TYR A 398 -2.03 0.10 -20.57
C TYR A 398 -2.68 1.32 -21.21
N CYS A 399 -3.98 1.50 -20.99
CA CYS A 399 -4.71 2.66 -21.48
C CYS A 399 -5.88 3.02 -20.58
N PHE A 400 -6.43 4.21 -20.80
CA PHE A 400 -7.73 4.60 -20.24
C PHE A 400 -8.80 4.54 -21.32
N SER A 401 -9.99 4.07 -20.94
CA SER A 401 -11.20 4.21 -21.75
C SER A 401 -12.40 4.58 -20.89
N THR A 402 -13.55 4.82 -21.53
CA THR A 402 -14.83 5.06 -20.85
C THR A 402 -15.31 3.80 -20.14
N LYS A 403 -16.22 3.97 -19.18
CA LYS A 403 -16.87 2.88 -18.46
C LYS A 403 -18.15 2.48 -19.21
N SER A 404 -18.29 1.20 -19.57
CA SER A 404 -19.53 0.58 -20.05
C SER A 404 -19.84 -0.68 -19.25
N ASP A 405 -21.07 -1.20 -19.35
CA ASP A 405 -21.55 -2.30 -18.51
C ASP A 405 -20.84 -3.64 -18.80
N ASP A 406 -20.50 -3.90 -20.07
CA ASP A 406 -19.88 -5.15 -20.53
C ASP A 406 -18.46 -5.01 -21.09
N ASN A 407 -17.92 -3.78 -21.13
CA ASN A 407 -16.64 -3.42 -21.74
C ASN A 407 -16.45 -3.88 -23.21
N VAL A 408 -17.48 -4.38 -23.92
CA VAL A 408 -17.35 -4.91 -25.29
C VAL A 408 -17.02 -3.79 -26.27
N LEU A 409 -17.78 -2.70 -26.21
CA LEU A 409 -17.55 -1.50 -27.03
C LEU A 409 -16.17 -0.88 -26.77
N GLU A 410 -15.73 -0.89 -25.51
CA GLU A 410 -14.43 -0.34 -25.12
C GLU A 410 -13.28 -1.21 -25.65
N SER A 411 -13.45 -2.53 -25.61
CA SER A 411 -12.49 -3.47 -26.19
C SER A 411 -12.32 -3.24 -27.69
N GLN A 412 -13.41 -3.04 -28.43
CA GLN A 412 -13.35 -2.73 -29.86
C GLN A 412 -12.68 -1.38 -30.11
N LYS A 413 -13.07 -0.31 -29.39
CA LYS A 413 -12.46 1.03 -29.53
C LYS A 413 -10.94 0.99 -29.28
N ILE A 414 -10.50 0.28 -28.24
CA ILE A 414 -9.07 0.13 -27.93
C ILE A 414 -8.36 -0.56 -29.09
N CYS A 415 -8.94 -1.65 -29.63
CA CYS A 415 -8.38 -2.36 -30.78
C CYS A 415 -8.35 -1.51 -32.06
N ASP A 416 -9.36 -0.67 -32.31
CA ASP A 416 -9.39 0.23 -33.46
C ASP A 416 -8.26 1.28 -33.38
N VAL A 417 -7.98 1.79 -32.17
CA VAL A 417 -6.88 2.74 -31.95
C VAL A 417 -5.52 2.04 -32.13
N ILE A 418 -5.35 0.85 -31.55
CA ILE A 418 -4.14 0.04 -31.74
C ILE A 418 -3.92 -0.23 -33.24
N SER A 419 -5.00 -0.59 -33.96
CA SER A 419 -4.94 -0.92 -35.38
C SER A 419 -4.44 0.25 -36.22
N LYS A 420 -4.94 1.46 -35.92
CA LYS A 420 -4.51 2.69 -36.59
C LYS A 420 -3.04 3.02 -36.31
N LEU A 421 -2.59 2.87 -35.08
CA LEU A 421 -1.23 3.24 -34.67
C LEU A 421 -0.16 2.26 -35.14
N LEU A 422 -0.51 0.98 -35.29
CA LEU A 422 0.36 -0.04 -35.86
C LEU A 422 0.19 -0.17 -37.38
N ASP A 423 -0.85 0.45 -37.94
CA ASP A 423 -1.27 0.27 -39.33
C ASP A 423 -1.37 -1.23 -39.68
N CYS A 424 -2.12 -1.96 -38.86
CA CYS A 424 -2.35 -3.40 -38.94
C CYS A 424 -3.69 -3.72 -38.26
N GLU A 425 -4.56 -4.51 -38.89
CA GLU A 425 -5.84 -4.86 -38.28
C GLU A 425 -5.62 -5.68 -37.00
N MET A 426 -6.19 -5.21 -35.89
CA MET A 426 -6.18 -5.87 -34.58
C MET A 426 -7.63 -5.97 -34.07
N LYS A 427 -8.01 -7.12 -33.53
CA LYS A 427 -9.36 -7.39 -33.03
C LYS A 427 -9.31 -7.96 -31.62
N PRO A 428 -10.33 -7.74 -30.78
CA PRO A 428 -10.45 -8.42 -29.50
C PRO A 428 -10.43 -9.95 -29.68
N GLY A 429 -9.72 -10.66 -28.80
CA GLY A 429 -9.65 -12.13 -28.85
C GLY A 429 -8.44 -12.70 -28.10
N ASP A 430 -8.26 -14.01 -28.21
CA ASP A 430 -7.14 -14.72 -27.58
C ASP A 430 -5.81 -14.40 -28.27
N ILE A 431 -4.75 -14.18 -27.47
CA ILE A 431 -3.42 -13.82 -27.98
C ILE A 431 -2.84 -14.90 -28.90
N GLU A 432 -3.10 -16.17 -28.59
CA GLU A 432 -2.59 -17.30 -29.37
C GLU A 432 -3.25 -17.39 -30.76
N ASP A 433 -4.48 -16.89 -30.90
CA ASP A 433 -5.21 -16.80 -32.17
C ASP A 433 -4.94 -15.48 -32.92
N GLY A 434 -3.98 -14.67 -32.43
CA GLY A 434 -3.63 -13.38 -33.00
C GLY A 434 -4.54 -12.22 -32.57
N GLY A 435 -5.42 -12.44 -31.58
CA GLY A 435 -6.28 -11.42 -31.00
C GLY A 435 -5.59 -10.51 -29.97
N VAL A 436 -6.33 -9.50 -29.54
CA VAL A 436 -5.96 -8.59 -28.45
C VAL A 436 -6.78 -8.95 -27.21
N ALA A 437 -6.11 -9.44 -26.17
CA ALA A 437 -6.72 -9.68 -24.88
C ALA A 437 -6.84 -8.34 -24.13
N ILE A 438 -8.07 -7.92 -23.85
CA ILE A 438 -8.37 -6.69 -23.10
C ILE A 438 -8.70 -7.05 -21.66
N HIS A 439 -7.84 -6.65 -20.73
CA HIS A 439 -8.05 -6.84 -19.31
C HIS A 439 -8.52 -5.55 -18.65
N ASP A 440 -9.64 -5.61 -17.91
CA ASP A 440 -10.10 -4.53 -17.04
C ASP A 440 -9.29 -4.53 -15.74
N VAL A 441 -8.48 -3.48 -15.55
CA VAL A 441 -7.54 -3.39 -14.42
C VAL A 441 -8.24 -2.81 -13.20
N ARG A 442 -8.90 -1.65 -13.36
CA ARG A 442 -9.57 -0.92 -12.26
C ARG A 442 -10.37 0.29 -12.73
N ASP A 443 -11.31 0.70 -11.89
CA ASP A 443 -11.92 2.04 -11.95
C ASP A 443 -10.92 3.13 -11.51
N VAL A 444 -10.89 4.22 -12.27
CA VAL A 444 -9.97 5.38 -12.05
C VAL A 444 -10.75 6.60 -11.58
N ALA A 445 -11.88 6.88 -12.24
CA ALA A 445 -12.83 7.92 -11.89
C ALA A 445 -14.24 7.47 -12.34
N PRO A 446 -15.34 8.15 -11.95
CA PRO A 446 -16.70 7.69 -12.24
C PRO A 446 -16.98 7.32 -13.71
N LYS A 447 -16.34 8.00 -14.66
CA LYS A 447 -16.48 7.76 -16.11
C LYS A 447 -15.23 7.19 -16.78
N LYS A 448 -14.19 6.83 -16.01
CA LYS A 448 -12.86 6.47 -16.54
C LYS A 448 -12.35 5.19 -15.90
N ARG A 449 -11.94 4.25 -16.75
CA ARG A 449 -11.43 2.93 -16.36
C ARG A 449 -10.08 2.68 -17.00
N MET A 450 -9.24 1.90 -16.32
CA MET A 450 -7.92 1.50 -16.78
C MET A 450 -7.98 0.09 -17.35
N PHE A 451 -7.40 -0.10 -18.52
CA PHE A 451 -7.30 -1.39 -19.22
C PHE A 451 -5.85 -1.74 -19.51
N CYS A 452 -5.59 -3.03 -19.68
CA CYS A 452 -4.34 -3.56 -20.23
C CYS A 452 -4.67 -4.33 -21.52
N ALA A 453 -4.25 -3.81 -22.67
CA ALA A 453 -4.32 -4.50 -23.94
C ALA A 453 -3.06 -5.35 -24.15
N SER A 454 -3.23 -6.66 -24.26
CA SER A 454 -2.14 -7.62 -24.43
C SER A 454 -2.26 -8.34 -25.77
N PHE A 455 -1.24 -8.29 -26.61
CA PHE A 455 -1.24 -8.93 -27.93
C PHE A 455 0.17 -9.26 -28.41
N ARG A 456 0.31 -10.30 -29.23
CA ARG A 456 1.58 -10.63 -29.87
C ARG A 456 1.88 -9.62 -30.97
N LEU A 457 3.07 -9.02 -30.97
CA LEU A 457 3.47 -8.07 -32.01
C LEU A 457 3.35 -8.73 -33.40
N PRO A 458 2.52 -8.20 -34.32
CA PRO A 458 2.37 -8.82 -35.64
C PRO A 458 3.67 -8.80 -36.43
N ARG A 459 3.99 -9.90 -37.12
CA ARG A 459 5.23 -9.99 -37.91
C ARG A 459 5.31 -8.94 -39.02
N CYS A 460 4.19 -8.64 -39.67
CA CYS A 460 4.09 -7.59 -40.69
C CYS A 460 4.35 -6.17 -40.16
N VAL A 461 4.22 -5.95 -38.85
CA VAL A 461 4.57 -4.71 -38.16
C VAL A 461 6.04 -4.74 -37.77
N ALA A 462 6.46 -5.82 -37.09
CA ALA A 462 7.81 -5.99 -36.56
C ALA A 462 8.90 -5.91 -37.63
N GLU A 463 8.64 -6.46 -38.82
CA GLU A 463 9.61 -6.58 -39.91
C GLU A 463 9.39 -5.59 -41.05
N ARG A 464 8.48 -4.63 -40.86
CA ARG A 464 8.15 -3.63 -41.88
C ARG A 464 9.40 -2.83 -42.27
N GLU A 465 9.63 -2.67 -43.56
CA GLU A 465 10.67 -1.77 -44.06
C GLU A 465 10.18 -0.33 -43.92
N VAL A 466 10.94 0.49 -43.19
CA VAL A 466 10.64 1.90 -42.99
C VAL A 466 11.72 2.70 -43.72
N GLU A 467 11.39 3.25 -44.89
CA GLU A 467 12.26 4.19 -45.60
C GLU A 467 12.40 5.50 -44.80
N GLY A 468 13.63 5.99 -44.63
CA GLY A 468 13.89 7.28 -43.98
C GLY A 468 14.49 7.25 -42.57
N TRP A 469 14.48 6.12 -41.85
CA TRP A 469 15.07 6.09 -40.49
C TRP A 469 16.60 5.91 -40.45
N ARG A 470 17.24 5.69 -41.62
CA ARG A 470 18.70 5.48 -41.71
C ARG A 470 19.52 6.69 -41.25
N ALA A 471 18.93 7.89 -41.13
CA ALA A 471 19.62 9.09 -40.65
C ALA A 471 19.74 9.16 -39.12
N GLU A 472 18.75 8.67 -38.35
CA GLU A 472 18.76 8.81 -36.87
C GLU A 472 19.57 7.70 -36.17
N ILE A 473 19.61 6.48 -36.72
CA ILE A 473 20.45 5.40 -36.14
C ILE A 473 21.94 5.72 -36.31
N ALA A 474 22.34 6.43 -37.37
CA ALA A 474 23.73 6.86 -37.56
C ALA A 474 24.15 7.95 -36.54
N ALA A 475 23.21 8.75 -36.04
CA ALA A 475 23.46 9.77 -35.03
C ALA A 475 23.66 9.17 -33.61
N TRP A 476 23.22 7.93 -33.36
CA TRP A 476 23.22 7.31 -32.02
C TRP A 476 24.23 6.16 -31.87
N ALA A 477 25.21 6.07 -32.78
CA ALA A 477 26.39 5.24 -32.55
C ALA A 477 27.23 5.81 -31.38
N PRO A 478 27.81 4.97 -30.50
CA PRO A 478 28.62 5.41 -29.37
C PRO A 478 29.89 6.11 -29.89
N GLY A 479 29.82 7.44 -30.02
CA GLY A 479 30.87 8.28 -30.59
C GLY A 479 30.44 9.70 -30.93
N ALA A 480 29.14 9.98 -31.07
CA ALA A 480 28.63 11.32 -31.38
C ALA A 480 28.28 12.18 -30.15
N LEU A 481 28.39 11.65 -28.92
CA LEU A 481 28.09 12.39 -27.68
C LEU A 481 29.27 13.25 -27.16
N MET A 482 30.34 13.42 -27.95
CA MET A 482 31.54 14.18 -27.58
C MET A 482 31.74 15.48 -28.37
N ARG A 483 30.71 15.99 -29.08
CA ARG A 483 30.76 17.28 -29.80
C ARG A 483 29.58 18.21 -29.54
N ALA A 484 28.92 18.07 -28.39
CA ALA A 484 27.88 19.00 -27.94
C ALA A 484 28.30 19.85 -26.72
N VAL A 485 29.59 19.81 -26.36
CA VAL A 485 30.21 20.73 -25.39
C VAL A 485 31.46 21.31 -26.04
N GLY A 486 31.24 22.15 -27.06
CA GLY A 486 32.28 23.02 -27.60
C GLY A 486 32.29 24.30 -26.79
N ALA A 487 33.39 24.52 -26.07
CA ALA A 487 33.85 25.87 -25.76
C ALA A 487 34.19 26.61 -27.07
N ASP A 488 33.98 27.92 -27.05
CA ASP A 488 34.70 29.01 -27.75
C ASP A 488 33.72 30.11 -28.17
N ASP A 489 33.36 30.99 -27.23
CA ASP A 489 33.88 32.38 -27.10
C ASP A 489 33.19 33.12 -25.94
#